data_AF-A0A2V8K793-F1
#
_entry.id   AF-A0A2V8K793-F1
#
_cell.length_a   1.000
_cell.length_b   1.000
_cell.length_c   1.000
_cell.angle_alpha   90.00
_cell.angle_beta   90.00
_cell.angle_gamma   90.00
#
_symmetry.space_group_name_H-M   'P 1'
#
loop_
_entity.id
_entity.type
_entity.pdbx_description
1 polymer ?
#
loop_
_entity_poly.entity_id
_entity_poly.type
_entity_poly.pdbx_seq_one_letter_code
_entity_poly.pdbx_strand_id
1 'polypeptide(L)'
;MIPRSELTSRIAGELAWRLRDFLRPSLRRVINASGVVLHTNLGRAPLPEAALDHLREVSIGYSNLEFDLQDGSRGKRDVHVERTLQQLLGCEAAIVVNNNAAAVLVV
;
A
#
# COMPACT_ATOMS: atom_id res chain seq x y z
N MET A 1 -25.49 10.00 -45.59
CA MET A 1 -24.10 9.46 -45.59
C MET A 1 -23.33 10.25 -44.56
N ILE A 2 -22.71 9.59 -43.57
CA ILE A 2 -21.94 10.29 -42.53
C ILE A 2 -20.68 10.89 -43.18
N PRO A 3 -20.39 12.19 -43.02
CA PRO A 3 -19.15 12.79 -43.51
C PRO A 3 -17.92 12.07 -42.95
N ARG A 4 -16.90 11.86 -43.79
CA ARG A 4 -15.65 11.20 -43.39
C ARG A 4 -15.01 11.84 -42.15
N SER A 5 -15.07 13.16 -42.05
CA SER A 5 -14.58 13.93 -40.89
C SER A 5 -15.29 13.54 -39.59
N GLU A 6 -16.61 13.36 -39.63
CA GLU A 6 -17.42 12.94 -38.49
C GLU A 6 -17.09 11.49 -38.09
N LEU A 7 -16.93 10.59 -39.06
CA LEU A 7 -16.54 9.20 -38.79
C LEU A 7 -15.14 9.11 -38.16
N THR A 8 -14.16 9.85 -38.68
CA THR A 8 -12.80 9.89 -38.12
C THR A 8 -12.81 10.43 -36.69
N SER A 9 -13.58 11.49 -36.41
CA SER A 9 -13.72 12.05 -35.06
C SER A 9 -14.31 11.04 -34.08
N ARG A 10 -15.35 10.31 -34.48
CA ARG A 10 -15.97 9.26 -33.66
C ARG A 10 -15.00 8.12 -33.35
N ILE A 11 -14.27 7.64 -34.35
CA ILE A 11 -13.28 6.57 -34.17
C ILE A 11 -12.15 7.04 -33.25
N ALA A 12 -11.65 8.26 -33.43
CA ALA A 12 -10.61 8.81 -32.57
C ALA A 12 -11.08 8.95 -31.11
N GLY A 13 -12.32 9.39 -30.90
CA GLY A 13 -12.93 9.48 -29.56
C GLY A 13 -13.05 8.12 -28.87
N GLU A 14 -13.53 7.11 -29.60
CA GLU A 14 -13.66 5.74 -29.10
C GLU A 14 -12.29 5.12 -28.80
N LEU A 15 -11.32 5.27 -29.71
CA LEU A 15 -9.96 4.79 -29.51
C LEU A 15 -9.32 5.46 -28.29
N ALA A 16 -9.46 6.77 -28.14
CA ALA A 16 -8.92 7.49 -27.00
C ALA A 16 -9.58 7.04 -25.68
N TRP A 17 -10.88 6.72 -25.68
CA TRP A 17 -11.55 6.18 -24.51
C TRP A 17 -11.02 4.78 -24.15
N ARG A 18 -10.90 3.88 -25.13
CA ARG A 18 -10.38 2.52 -24.92
C ARG A 18 -8.93 2.52 -24.46
N LEU A 19 -8.08 3.37 -25.06
CA LEU A 19 -6.69 3.50 -24.64
C LEU A 19 -6.58 4.03 -23.22
N ARG A 20 -7.39 5.04 -22.85
CA ARG A 20 -7.42 5.51 -21.47
C ARG A 20 -7.86 4.41 -20.51
N ASP A 21 -8.86 3.60 -20.87
CA ASP A 21 -9.31 2.54 -20.00
C ASP A 21 -8.30 1.39 -19.87
N PHE A 22 -7.69 1.00 -20.98
CA PHE A 22 -6.64 -0.02 -21.03
C PHE A 22 -5.39 0.37 -20.23
N LEU A 23 -5.03 1.65 -20.25
CA LEU A 23 -3.86 2.18 -19.52
C LEU A 23 -4.17 2.51 -18.05
N ARG A 24 -5.41 2.40 -17.59
CA ARG A 24 -5.76 2.69 -16.19
C ARG A 24 -5.25 1.58 -15.28
N PRO A 25 -4.68 1.91 -14.10
CA PRO A 25 -4.41 0.94 -13.06
C PRO A 25 -5.69 0.19 -12.65
N SER A 26 -5.54 -1.11 -12.39
CA SER A 26 -6.64 -1.96 -11.90
C SER A 26 -7.05 -1.62 -10.47
N LEU A 27 -6.08 -1.28 -9.61
CA LEU A 27 -6.31 -0.78 -8.25
C LEU A 27 -6.59 0.73 -8.29
N ARG A 28 -7.74 1.13 -7.75
CA ARG A 28 -8.21 2.53 -7.75
C ARG A 28 -8.84 2.88 -6.42
N ARG A 29 -8.71 4.15 -6.03
CA ARG A 29 -9.44 4.70 -4.87
C ARG A 29 -10.94 4.63 -5.12
N VAL A 30 -11.69 4.32 -4.08
CA VAL A 30 -13.16 4.26 -4.06
C VAL A 30 -13.70 5.09 -2.90
N ILE A 31 -14.98 5.47 -2.97
CA ILE A 31 -15.72 6.09 -1.87
C ILE A 31 -16.52 4.99 -1.17
N ASN A 32 -16.26 4.78 0.12
CA ASN A 32 -17.03 3.82 0.91
C ASN A 32 -18.31 4.48 1.45
N ALA A 33 -19.45 4.13 0.86
CA ALA A 33 -20.79 4.59 1.29
C ALA A 33 -21.59 3.50 2.03
N SER A 34 -20.95 2.37 2.39
CA SER A 34 -21.64 1.23 3.03
C SER A 34 -21.88 1.41 4.53
N GLY A 35 -21.19 2.35 5.18
CA GLY A 35 -21.16 2.47 6.64
C GLY A 35 -20.28 1.43 7.35
N VAL A 36 -19.71 0.46 6.63
CA VAL A 36 -18.78 -0.54 7.20
C VAL A 36 -17.37 0.04 7.29
N VAL A 37 -16.86 0.23 8.50
CA VAL A 37 -15.52 0.81 8.74
C VAL A 37 -14.41 -0.13 8.26
N LEU A 38 -14.36 -1.36 8.79
CA LEU A 38 -13.37 -2.37 8.39
C LEU A 38 -13.91 -3.23 7.24
N HIS A 39 -13.97 -2.63 6.05
CA HIS A 39 -14.51 -3.32 4.88
C HIS A 39 -13.45 -4.21 4.22
N THR A 40 -13.60 -5.53 4.35
CA THR A 40 -12.63 -6.53 3.85
C THR A 40 -12.37 -6.41 2.34
N ASN A 41 -13.42 -6.25 1.54
CA ASN A 41 -13.29 -6.11 0.07
C ASN A 41 -12.72 -4.76 -0.39
N LEU A 42 -12.78 -3.71 0.45
CA LEU A 42 -12.26 -2.37 0.11
C LEU A 42 -10.89 -2.08 0.70
N GLY A 43 -10.22 -3.10 1.28
CA GLY A 43 -8.86 -2.96 1.79
C GLY A 43 -8.73 -2.71 3.30
N ARG A 44 -9.79 -2.94 4.09
CA ARG A 44 -9.79 -2.75 5.56
C ARG A 44 -9.52 -1.29 5.96
N ALA A 45 -8.57 -1.07 6.88
CA ALA A 45 -8.30 0.24 7.45
C ALA A 45 -7.48 1.11 6.49
N PRO A 46 -7.95 2.32 6.14
CA PRO A 46 -7.11 3.30 5.47
C PRO A 46 -6.00 3.80 6.43
N LEU A 47 -4.87 4.21 5.86
CA LEU A 47 -3.75 4.76 6.63
C LEU A 47 -3.93 6.28 6.87
N PRO A 48 -3.53 6.81 8.03
CA PRO A 48 -3.49 8.25 8.27
C PRO A 48 -2.37 8.91 7.46
N GLU A 49 -2.52 10.20 7.15
CA GLU A 49 -1.57 10.95 6.30
C GLU A 49 -0.14 10.88 6.83
N ALA A 50 0.05 11.07 8.14
CA ALA A 50 1.37 10.99 8.78
C ALA A 50 2.09 9.64 8.55
N ALA A 51 1.34 8.53 8.47
CA ALA A 51 1.94 7.24 8.16
C ALA A 51 2.30 7.11 6.67
N LEU A 52 1.48 7.68 5.78
CA LEU A 52 1.75 7.73 4.34
C LEU A 52 2.97 8.60 4.03
N ASP A 53 3.12 9.73 4.71
CA ASP A 53 4.26 10.63 4.57
C ASP A 53 5.57 9.91 4.93
N HIS A 54 5.60 9.23 6.07
CA HIS A 54 6.78 8.47 6.49
C HIS A 54 7.08 7.29 5.56
N LEU A 55 6.04 6.55 5.12
CA LEU A 55 6.19 5.48 4.14
C LEU A 55 6.78 6.01 2.82
N ARG A 56 6.32 7.17 2.35
CA ARG A 56 6.84 7.81 1.15
C ARG A 56 8.30 8.20 1.33
N GLU A 57 8.66 8.82 2.46
CA GLU A 57 10.02 9.20 2.79
C GLU A 57 10.99 8.01 2.73
N VAL A 58 10.67 6.92 3.44
CA VAL A 58 11.57 5.75 3.53
C VAL A 58 11.56 4.85 2.29
N SER A 59 10.56 4.96 1.42
CA SER A 59 10.42 4.10 0.22
C SER A 59 11.10 4.67 -1.03
N ILE A 60 11.39 5.98 -1.06
CA ILE A 60 12.03 6.62 -2.22
C ILE A 60 13.53 6.29 -2.31
N GLY A 61 14.16 5.94 -1.18
CA GLY A 61 15.60 5.70 -1.09
C GLY A 61 15.98 4.48 -0.26
N TYR A 62 17.28 4.38 0.03
CA TYR A 62 17.79 3.40 0.97
C TYR A 62 17.39 3.77 2.40
N SER A 63 17.19 2.76 3.23
CA SER A 63 16.91 2.92 4.66
C SER A 63 17.75 1.94 5.47
N ASN A 64 17.79 2.16 6.78
CA ASN A 64 18.47 1.30 7.75
C ASN A 64 17.66 0.04 8.09
N LEU A 65 16.90 -0.49 7.11
CA LEU A 65 15.96 -1.60 7.32
C LEU A 65 16.63 -2.83 7.97
N GLU A 66 17.83 -3.19 7.53
CA GLU A 66 18.66 -4.27 8.10
C GLU A 66 20.09 -3.78 8.39
N PHE A 67 20.24 -2.51 8.79
CA PHE A 67 21.53 -1.91 9.06
C PHE A 67 21.50 -1.16 10.39
N ASP A 68 22.43 -1.45 11.27
CA ASP A 68 22.56 -0.74 12.53
C ASP A 68 23.53 0.45 12.36
N LEU A 69 23.02 1.64 12.69
CA LEU A 69 23.72 2.91 12.51
C LEU A 69 24.78 3.17 13.59
N GLN A 70 24.72 2.47 14.72
CA GLN A 70 25.66 2.62 15.82
C GLN A 70 26.91 1.76 15.61
N ASP A 71 26.73 0.52 15.16
CA ASP A 71 27.81 -0.45 14.96
C ASP A 71 28.32 -0.49 13.50
N GLY A 72 27.58 0.10 12.56
CA GLY A 72 27.90 0.09 11.13
C GLY A 72 27.78 -1.31 10.50
N SER A 73 26.98 -2.20 11.06
CA SER A 73 26.92 -3.61 10.70
C SER A 73 25.51 -4.04 10.25
N ARG A 74 25.38 -5.31 9.84
CA ARG A 74 24.09 -5.87 9.48
C ARG A 74 23.22 -6.04 10.73
N GLY A 75 22.09 -5.35 10.75
CA GLY A 75 21.09 -5.43 11.80
C GLY A 75 19.93 -6.38 11.48
N LYS A 76 18.99 -6.52 12.42
CA LYS A 76 17.70 -7.20 12.22
C LYS A 76 16.61 -6.16 12.01
N ARG A 77 15.69 -6.41 11.08
CA ARG A 77 14.57 -5.49 10.81
C ARG A 77 13.52 -5.41 11.91
N ASP A 78 13.38 -6.46 12.72
CA ASP A 78 12.31 -6.56 13.71
C ASP A 78 12.47 -5.53 14.84
N VAL A 79 13.71 -5.11 15.10
CA VAL A 79 14.05 -4.14 16.17
C VAL A 79 13.29 -2.81 16.04
N HIS A 80 12.95 -2.41 14.81
CA HIS A 80 12.25 -1.16 14.52
C HIS A 80 10.83 -1.13 15.06
N VAL A 81 10.19 -2.30 15.22
CA VAL A 81 8.79 -2.42 15.69
C VAL A 81 8.69 -3.11 17.05
N GLU A 82 9.59 -4.06 17.35
CA GLU A 82 9.59 -4.84 18.59
C GLU A 82 9.53 -3.95 19.83
N ARG A 83 10.40 -2.93 19.92
CA ARG A 83 10.44 -2.02 21.07
C ARG A 83 9.10 -1.34 21.33
N THR A 84 8.46 -0.85 20.27
CA THR A 84 7.16 -0.18 20.37
C THR A 84 6.09 -1.16 20.85
N LEU A 85 6.10 -2.40 20.34
CA LEU A 85 5.16 -3.43 20.77
C LEU A 85 5.39 -3.87 22.23
N GLN A 86 6.64 -4.05 22.65
CA GLN A 86 6.97 -4.35 24.05
C GLN A 86 6.44 -3.27 24.99
N GLN A 87 6.62 -1.99 24.63
CA GLN A 87 6.11 -0.87 25.42
C GLN A 87 4.58 -0.80 25.45
N LEU A 88 3.91 -1.06 24.32
CA LEU A 88 2.45 -1.02 24.23
C LEU A 88 1.76 -2.21 24.91
N LEU A 89 2.37 -3.39 24.84
CA LEU A 89 1.75 -4.65 25.28
C LEU A 89 2.30 -5.16 26.62
N GLY A 90 3.42 -4.62 27.11
CA GLY A 90 4.08 -5.08 28.32
C GLY A 90 4.66 -6.50 28.22
N CYS A 91 5.00 -6.95 27.00
CA CYS A 91 5.54 -8.28 26.76
C CYS A 91 7.08 -8.30 26.76
N GLU A 92 7.67 -9.48 26.99
CA GLU A 92 9.13 -9.67 27.03
C GLU A 92 9.79 -9.56 25.64
N ALA A 93 9.08 -9.97 24.58
CA ALA A 93 9.55 -9.93 23.19
C ALA A 93 8.35 -9.83 22.24
N ALA A 94 8.57 -9.34 21.03
CA ALA A 94 7.52 -9.24 20.01
C ALA A 94 8.08 -9.40 18.58
N ILE A 95 7.37 -10.12 17.73
CA ILE A 95 7.70 -10.28 16.31
C ILE A 95 6.48 -9.95 15.44
N VAL A 96 6.74 -9.35 14.28
CA VAL A 96 5.70 -9.08 13.27
C VAL A 96 5.96 -9.95 12.05
N VAL A 97 4.95 -10.74 11.70
CA VAL A 97 4.94 -11.52 10.47
C VAL A 97 3.94 -10.92 9.50
N ASN A 98 3.92 -11.43 8.25
CA ASN A 98 3.11 -10.88 7.16
C ASN A 98 1.64 -10.61 7.53
N ASN A 99 0.97 -11.54 8.20
CA ASN A 99 -0.40 -11.38 8.68
C ASN A 99 -0.71 -12.35 9.84
N ASN A 100 -1.89 -12.20 10.44
CA ASN A 100 -2.33 -13.07 11.54
C ASN A 100 -2.42 -14.56 11.15
N ALA A 101 -2.76 -14.89 9.90
CA ALA A 101 -2.82 -16.29 9.47
C ALA A 101 -1.44 -16.95 9.49
N ALA A 102 -0.39 -16.23 9.06
CA ALA A 102 0.99 -16.68 9.18
C ALA A 102 1.43 -16.79 10.64
N ALA A 103 0.99 -15.87 11.51
CA ALA A 103 1.32 -15.90 12.93
C ALA A 103 0.84 -17.19 13.61
N VAL A 104 -0.34 -17.69 13.24
CA VAL A 104 -0.89 -18.96 13.75
C VAL A 104 -0.09 -20.18 13.26
N LEU A 105 0.58 -20.09 12.11
CA LEU A 105 1.38 -21.18 11.55
C LEU A 105 2.79 -21.24 12.16
N VAL A 106 3.38 -20.09 12.45
CA VAL A 106 4.79 -19.95 12.90
C VAL A 106 4.95 -20.28 14.40
N VAL A 107 4.03 -21.08 14.96
CA VAL A 107 4.11 -21.60 16.34
C VAL A 107 5.28 -22.58 16.48
#